data_AF-A0AAW1IB80-F1
#
_entry.id   AF-A0AAW1IB80-F1
#
_cell.length_a   1.000
_cell.length_b   1.000
_cell.length_c   1.000
_cell.angle_alpha   90.00
_cell.angle_beta   90.00
_cell.angle_gamma   90.00
#
_symmetry.space_group_name_H-M   'P 1'
#
loop_
_entity.id
_entity.type
_entity.pdbx_description
1 polymer ?
#
loop_
_entity_poly.entity_id
_entity_poly.type
_entity_poly.pdbx_seq_one_letter_code
_entity_poly.pdbx_strand_id
1 'polypeptide(L)'
;MFAIVASSQFYCLWLAIIAVTAYDFLYIACCVHIIIQLRLLKWKIRDTLDKYQVNPKEELCYYIKHHQFLYSMFRDMRKIFSVMLLFHYLVTLIASCFVLLQLFLRNMDAISYASQILTIVFFIAQFALYTFPAEEVAFEFLDVPNSIHLSKWYKHKVEIQKLILYVIMKSQQQKYFTGAGLIDINVETFDSEMKEKKVLEKQDKILKRKIKKEETEIKKKLLKEEGENKKQEKAKIKQVEIKLKQEKIALKEERENKKQEKAKIKQEEIKLKQEKIARDVLKKPKLNKKK
;
A
#
# COMPACT_ATOMS: atom_id res chain seq x y z
N MET A 1 23.88 25.09 36.95
CA MET A 1 23.88 25.08 35.47
C MET A 1 23.31 23.77 34.91
N PHE A 2 23.88 22.60 35.24
CA PHE A 2 23.39 21.29 34.74
C PHE A 2 21.93 20.96 35.11
N ALA A 3 21.49 21.24 36.35
CA ALA A 3 20.11 21.00 36.76
C ALA A 3 19.10 21.84 35.95
N ILE A 4 19.40 23.11 35.70
CA ILE A 4 18.55 24.01 34.90
C ILE A 4 18.44 23.51 33.46
N VAL A 5 19.56 23.06 32.87
CA VAL A 5 19.58 22.48 31.53
C VAL A 5 18.77 21.18 31.48
N ALA A 6 18.91 20.29 32.47
CA ALA A 6 18.14 19.04 32.54
C ALA A 6 16.64 19.29 32.72
N SER A 7 16.25 20.22 33.60
CA SER A 7 14.85 20.64 33.77
C SER A 7 14.29 21.25 32.49
N SER A 8 15.06 22.07 31.79
CA SER A 8 14.67 22.64 30.48
C SER A 8 14.49 21.56 29.42
N GLN A 9 15.40 20.59 29.34
CA GLN A 9 15.30 19.48 28.38
C GLN A 9 14.06 18.62 28.64
N PHE A 10 13.78 18.28 29.91
CA PHE A 10 12.60 17.52 30.28
C PHE A 10 11.32 18.26 29.89
N TYR A 11 11.25 19.57 30.16
CA TYR A 11 10.11 20.40 29.76
C TYR A 11 9.91 20.44 28.25
N CYS A 12 10.99 20.63 27.47
CA CYS A 12 10.92 20.61 26.01
C CYS A 12 10.46 19.26 25.44
N LEU A 13 10.94 18.14 26.00
CA LEU A 13 10.52 16.80 25.60
C LEU A 13 9.04 16.56 25.88
N TRP A 14 8.57 16.99 27.06
CA TRP A 14 7.18 16.82 27.45
C TRP A 14 6.23 17.61 26.54
N LEU A 15 6.59 18.87 26.24
CA LEU A 15 5.87 19.68 25.27
C LEU A 15 5.85 19.06 23.87
N ALA A 16 6.99 18.52 23.41
CA ALA A 16 7.07 17.88 22.10
C ALA A 16 6.16 16.64 22.02
N ILE A 17 6.11 15.82 23.07
CA ILE A 17 5.23 14.64 23.12
C ILE A 17 3.76 15.06 23.02
N ILE A 18 3.35 16.11 23.75
CA ILE A 18 1.97 16.64 23.67
C ILE A 18 1.65 17.15 22.28
N ALA A 19 2.56 17.92 21.67
CA ALA A 19 2.34 18.46 20.34
C ALA A 19 2.19 17.35 19.27
N VAL A 20 3.05 16.33 19.32
CA VAL A 20 3.00 15.19 18.39
C VAL A 20 1.71 14.39 18.58
N THR A 21 1.38 14.03 19.82
CA THR A 21 0.15 13.28 20.11
C THR A 21 -1.09 14.05 19.71
N ALA A 22 -1.19 15.35 20.03
CA ALA A 22 -2.31 16.18 19.62
C ALA A 22 -2.48 16.22 18.09
N TYR A 23 -1.37 16.30 17.36
CA TYR A 23 -1.38 16.25 15.90
C TYR A 23 -1.89 14.91 15.36
N ASP A 24 -1.48 13.79 15.96
CA ASP A 24 -1.91 12.45 15.58
C ASP A 24 -3.42 12.25 15.82
N PHE A 25 -3.90 12.71 16.98
CA PHE A 25 -5.33 12.73 17.29
C PHE A 25 -6.12 13.57 16.29
N LEU A 26 -5.61 14.76 15.92
CA LEU A 26 -6.25 15.62 14.92
C LEU A 26 -6.35 14.92 13.57
N TYR A 27 -5.28 14.27 13.11
CA TYR A 27 -5.27 13.52 11.86
C TYR A 27 -6.32 12.40 11.86
N ILE A 28 -6.31 11.56 12.90
CA ILE A 28 -7.24 10.43 13.02
C ILE A 28 -8.68 10.94 13.11
N ALA A 29 -8.94 11.99 13.89
CA ALA A 29 -10.26 12.59 14.01
C ALA A 29 -10.77 13.11 12.66
N CYS A 30 -9.93 13.81 11.89
CA CYS A 30 -10.30 14.27 10.55
C CYS A 30 -10.64 13.10 9.60
N CYS A 31 -9.82 12.05 9.57
CA CYS A 31 -10.08 10.85 8.76
C CYS A 31 -11.41 10.20 9.15
N VAL A 32 -11.64 9.97 10.44
CA VAL A 32 -12.88 9.35 10.96
C VAL A 32 -14.09 10.22 10.65
N HIS A 33 -13.99 11.54 10.81
CA HIS A 33 -15.07 12.45 10.45
C HIS A 33 -15.44 12.38 8.96
N ILE A 34 -14.45 12.34 8.07
CA ILE A 34 -14.70 12.20 6.62
C ILE A 34 -15.36 10.85 6.31
N ILE A 35 -14.87 9.75 6.89
CA ILE A 35 -15.44 8.40 6.73
C ILE A 35 -16.92 8.39 7.15
N ILE A 36 -17.23 8.90 8.35
CA ILE A 36 -18.60 8.92 8.87
C ILE A 36 -19.52 9.76 7.97
N GLN A 37 -19.05 10.94 7.54
CA GLN A 37 -19.83 11.81 6.66
C GLN A 37 -20.08 11.18 5.28
N LEU A 38 -19.11 10.44 4.73
CA LEU A 38 -19.28 9.69 3.48
C LEU A 38 -20.26 8.53 3.65
N ARG A 39 -20.16 7.74 4.73
CA ARG A 39 -21.12 6.66 5.02
C ARG A 39 -22.54 7.19 5.15
N LEU A 40 -22.71 8.30 5.89
CA LEU A 40 -24.00 8.97 6.04
C LEU A 40 -24.53 9.47 4.69
N LEU A 41 -23.66 10.07 3.86
CA LEU A 41 -24.01 10.54 2.53
C LEU A 41 -24.45 9.38 1.62
N LYS A 42 -23.72 8.26 1.60
CA LYS A 42 -24.08 7.05 0.84
C LYS A 42 -25.44 6.50 1.26
N TRP A 43 -25.71 6.46 2.56
CA TRP A 43 -26.99 6.00 3.10
C TRP A 43 -28.13 6.94 2.69
N LYS A 44 -27.96 8.27 2.84
CA LYS A 44 -28.98 9.25 2.45
C LYS A 44 -29.28 9.23 0.96
N ILE A 45 -28.25 9.17 0.10
CA ILE A 45 -28.44 9.07 -1.35
C ILE A 45 -29.22 7.81 -1.69
N ARG A 46 -28.85 6.65 -1.12
CA ARG A 46 -29.57 5.39 -1.34
C ARG A 46 -31.02 5.48 -0.88
N ASP A 47 -31.27 6.01 0.32
CA ASP A 47 -32.62 6.13 0.88
C ASP A 47 -33.51 7.06 0.02
N THR A 48 -33.00 8.21 -0.42
CA THR A 48 -33.70 9.12 -1.34
C THR A 48 -33.95 8.49 -2.71
N LEU A 49 -33.09 7.57 -3.16
CA LEU A 49 -33.27 6.87 -4.44
C LEU A 49 -34.21 5.67 -4.36
N ASP A 50 -34.23 4.98 -3.22
CA ASP A 50 -35.11 3.84 -3.00
C ASP A 50 -36.54 4.26 -2.62
N LYS A 51 -36.70 5.42 -1.96
CA LYS A 51 -37.99 6.05 -1.69
C LYS A 51 -38.37 6.98 -2.85
N TYR A 52 -39.58 6.83 -3.38
CA TYR A 52 -40.11 7.75 -4.39
C TYR A 52 -40.57 9.05 -3.70
N GLN A 53 -39.62 9.91 -3.37
CA GLN A 53 -39.89 11.18 -2.69
C GLN A 53 -40.51 12.23 -3.62
N VAL A 54 -41.13 13.26 -3.03
CA VAL A 54 -41.84 14.33 -3.76
C VAL A 54 -40.87 15.29 -4.48
N ASN A 55 -39.67 15.54 -3.93
CA ASN A 55 -38.67 16.42 -4.55
C ASN A 55 -37.22 15.88 -4.50
N PRO A 56 -36.94 14.72 -5.12
CA PRO A 56 -35.64 14.04 -5.03
C PRO A 56 -34.47 14.82 -5.67
N LYS A 57 -34.77 15.81 -6.52
CA LYS A 57 -33.74 16.58 -7.25
C LYS A 57 -33.00 17.56 -6.33
N GLU A 58 -33.71 18.27 -5.46
CA GLU A 58 -33.12 19.26 -4.55
C GLU A 58 -32.24 18.58 -3.49
N GLU A 59 -32.76 17.52 -2.87
CA GLU A 59 -31.99 16.73 -1.90
C GLU A 59 -30.71 16.15 -2.53
N LEU A 60 -30.84 15.60 -3.74
CA LEU A 60 -29.69 15.03 -4.43
C LEU A 60 -28.67 16.10 -4.82
N CYS A 61 -29.10 17.30 -5.20
CA CYS A 61 -28.20 18.42 -5.45
C CYS A 61 -27.46 18.85 -4.17
N TYR A 62 -28.14 18.85 -3.03
CA TYR A 62 -27.52 19.07 -1.71
C TYR A 62 -26.48 18.00 -1.39
N TYR A 63 -26.80 16.72 -1.59
CA TYR A 63 -25.85 15.61 -1.38
C TYR A 63 -24.63 15.69 -2.29
N ILE A 64 -24.79 16.11 -3.55
CA ILE A 64 -23.67 16.32 -4.47
C ILE A 64 -22.76 17.45 -3.99
N LYS A 65 -23.33 18.57 -3.54
CA LYS A 65 -22.55 19.68 -2.98
C LYS A 65 -21.80 19.23 -1.72
N HIS A 66 -22.43 18.42 -0.86
CA HIS A 66 -21.79 17.85 0.31
C HIS A 66 -20.64 16.91 -0.06
N HIS A 67 -20.81 16.06 -1.08
CA HIS A 67 -19.73 15.20 -1.61
C HIS A 67 -18.53 16.02 -2.08
N GLN A 68 -18.79 17.11 -2.82
CA GLN A 68 -17.74 18.01 -3.31
C GLN A 68 -17.01 18.71 -2.16
N PHE A 69 -17.76 19.11 -1.12
CA PHE A 69 -17.18 19.69 0.09
C PHE A 69 -16.28 18.68 0.81
N LEU A 70 -16.75 17.44 1.04
CA LEU A 70 -15.96 16.38 1.67
C LEU A 70 -14.70 16.06 0.85
N TYR A 71 -14.81 16.03 -0.47
CA TYR A 71 -13.66 15.83 -1.35
C TYR A 71 -12.65 16.98 -1.26
N SER A 72 -13.10 18.23 -1.14
CA SER A 72 -12.19 19.37 -0.92
C SER A 72 -11.49 19.26 0.43
N MET A 73 -12.22 18.95 1.50
CA MET A 73 -11.67 18.74 2.84
C MET A 73 -10.60 17.64 2.83
N PHE A 74 -10.89 16.52 2.17
CA PHE A 74 -9.93 15.42 2.01
C PHE A 74 -8.68 15.82 1.23
N ARG A 75 -8.83 16.63 0.18
CA ARG A 75 -7.70 17.16 -0.60
C ARG A 75 -6.82 18.08 0.24
N ASP A 76 -7.42 18.93 1.06
CA ASP A 76 -6.68 19.88 1.90
C ASP A 76 -5.99 19.15 3.06
N MET A 77 -6.67 18.19 3.69
CA MET A 77 -6.07 17.24 4.63
C MET A 77 -4.86 16.55 4.00
N ARG A 78 -5.00 15.96 2.81
CA ARG A 78 -3.88 15.30 2.12
C ARG A 78 -2.68 16.23 1.95
N LYS A 79 -2.89 17.48 1.54
CA LYS A 79 -1.78 18.45 1.35
C LYS A 79 -1.09 18.81 2.66
N ILE A 80 -1.85 19.07 3.72
CA ILE A 80 -1.31 19.48 5.02
C ILE A 80 -0.54 18.32 5.64
N PHE A 81 -1.14 17.12 5.63
CA PHE A 81 -0.58 15.96 6.31
C PHE A 81 0.48 15.21 5.47
N SER A 82 0.57 15.38 4.14
CA SER A 82 1.50 14.57 3.32
C SER A 82 2.97 14.79 3.65
N VAL A 83 3.38 16.04 3.88
CA VAL A 83 4.78 16.35 4.19
C VAL A 83 5.16 15.78 5.55
N MET A 84 4.27 15.95 6.53
CA MET A 84 4.49 15.41 7.87
C MET A 84 4.51 13.88 7.87
N LEU A 85 3.59 13.22 7.17
CA LEU A 85 3.55 11.76 7.06
C LEU A 85 4.84 11.22 6.42
N LEU A 86 5.37 11.91 5.41
CA LEU A 86 6.64 11.53 4.79
C LEU A 86 7.79 11.66 5.79
N PHE A 87 7.85 12.76 6.53
CA PHE A 87 8.87 12.94 7.57
C PHE A 87 8.76 11.88 8.66
N HIS A 88 7.55 11.62 9.15
CA HIS A 88 7.26 10.58 10.14
C HIS A 88 7.69 9.19 9.65
N TYR A 89 7.40 8.87 8.39
CA TYR A 89 7.82 7.62 7.74
C TYR A 89 9.35 7.49 7.68
N LEU A 90 10.07 8.55 7.29
CA LEU A 90 11.53 8.50 7.25
C LEU A 90 12.14 8.30 8.64
N VAL A 91 11.63 9.00 9.65
CA VAL A 91 12.11 8.88 11.04
C VAL A 91 11.87 7.47 11.57
N THR A 92 10.67 6.92 11.39
CA THR A 92 10.33 5.56 11.83
C THR A 92 11.11 4.49 11.06
N LEU A 93 11.39 4.70 9.76
CA LEU A 93 12.22 3.81 8.96
C LEU A 93 13.67 3.76 9.47
N ILE A 94 14.25 4.93 9.73
CA ILE A 94 15.61 5.03 10.26
C ILE A 94 15.66 4.39 11.66
N ALA A 95 14.72 4.74 12.55
CA ALA A 95 14.66 4.20 13.91
C ALA A 95 14.49 2.67 13.92
N SER A 96 13.59 2.12 13.09
CA SER A 96 13.39 0.67 12.98
C SER A 96 14.63 -0.04 12.42
N CYS A 97 15.35 0.58 11.47
CA CYS A 97 16.61 0.05 10.98
C CYS A 97 17.67 -0.04 12.09
N PHE A 98 17.80 0.99 12.93
CA PHE A 98 18.70 0.96 14.08
C PHE A 98 18.34 -0.14 15.08
N VAL A 99 17.05 -0.29 15.41
CA VAL A 99 16.56 -1.35 16.30
C VAL A 99 16.85 -2.74 15.73
N LEU A 100 16.64 -2.94 14.42
CA LEU A 100 16.96 -4.19 13.74
C LEU A 100 18.46 -4.48 13.76
N LEU A 101 19.32 -3.49 13.45
CA LEU A 101 20.77 -3.64 13.52
C LEU A 101 21.23 -4.01 14.93
N GLN A 102 20.66 -3.37 15.95
CA GLN A 102 20.95 -3.68 17.34
C GLN A 102 20.55 -5.11 17.70
N LEU A 103 19.41 -5.62 17.18
CA LEU A 103 18.99 -7.01 17.34
C LEU A 103 19.93 -8.01 16.66
N PHE A 104 20.50 -7.68 15.50
CA PHE A 104 21.39 -8.58 14.76
C PHE A 104 22.83 -8.60 15.27
N LEU A 105 23.36 -7.46 15.71
CA LEU A 105 24.79 -7.30 15.98
C LEU A 105 25.16 -7.46 17.46
N ARG A 106 24.23 -7.24 18.39
CA ARG A 106 24.52 -7.27 19.82
C ARG A 106 23.91 -8.52 20.45
N ASN A 107 24.73 -9.24 21.19
CA ASN A 107 24.26 -10.32 22.06
C ASN A 107 23.47 -9.70 23.21
N MET A 108 22.18 -10.03 23.29
CA MET A 108 21.23 -9.49 24.26
C MET A 108 20.79 -10.55 25.24
N ASP A 109 20.53 -10.14 26.48
CA ASP A 109 19.73 -10.94 27.41
C ASP A 109 18.29 -11.08 26.89
N ALA A 110 17.61 -12.15 27.30
CA ALA A 110 16.25 -12.47 26.85
C ALA A 110 15.25 -11.31 27.07
N ILE A 111 15.37 -10.57 28.18
CA ILE A 111 14.51 -9.42 28.50
C ILE A 111 14.74 -8.27 27.51
N SER A 112 16.00 -7.96 27.21
CA SER A 112 16.37 -6.91 26.26
C SER A 112 15.91 -7.27 24.84
N TYR A 113 16.04 -8.54 24.45
CA TYR A 113 15.56 -9.04 23.16
C TYR A 113 14.04 -8.89 23.02
N ALA A 114 13.27 -9.27 24.05
CA ALA A 114 11.82 -9.10 24.07
C ALA A 114 11.41 -7.61 23.97
N SER A 115 12.10 -6.72 24.69
CA SER A 115 11.85 -5.28 24.63
C SER A 115 12.08 -4.69 23.23
N GLN A 116 13.13 -5.12 22.52
CA GLN A 116 13.40 -4.67 21.15
C GLN A 116 12.33 -5.18 20.17
N ILE A 117 11.86 -6.41 20.31
CA ILE A 117 10.73 -6.94 19.51
C ILE A 117 9.48 -6.09 19.73
N LEU A 118 9.13 -5.80 20.99
CA LEU A 118 7.97 -4.95 21.31
C LEU A 118 8.11 -3.56 20.68
N THR A 119 9.34 -3.02 20.64
CA THR A 119 9.62 -1.73 20.00
C THR A 119 9.39 -1.79 18.49
N ILE A 120 9.78 -2.86 17.81
CA ILE A 120 9.47 -3.06 16.38
C ILE A 120 7.96 -3.14 16.16
N VAL A 121 7.26 -3.93 16.97
CA VAL A 121 5.80 -4.07 16.88
C VAL A 121 5.13 -2.71 17.07
N PHE A 122 5.63 -1.90 18.01
CA PHE A 122 5.15 -0.54 18.23
C PHE A 122 5.32 0.35 16.99
N PHE A 123 6.49 0.35 16.34
CA PHE A 123 6.69 1.14 15.11
C PHE A 123 5.79 0.68 13.96
N ILE A 124 5.57 -0.63 13.82
CA ILE A 124 4.64 -1.17 12.82
C ILE A 124 3.20 -0.73 13.12
N ALA A 125 2.78 -0.82 14.38
CA ALA A 125 1.45 -0.38 14.82
C ALA A 125 1.27 1.13 14.61
N GLN A 126 2.29 1.93 14.91
CA GLN A 126 2.28 3.37 14.69
C GLN A 126 2.14 3.70 13.21
N PHE A 127 2.90 3.05 12.32
CA PHE A 127 2.76 3.22 10.88
C PHE A 127 1.35 2.84 10.38
N ALA A 128 0.84 1.70 10.86
CA ALA A 128 -0.50 1.22 10.57
C ALA A 128 -1.59 2.24 10.94
N LEU A 129 -1.46 2.92 12.09
CA LEU A 129 -2.42 3.93 12.53
C LEU A 129 -2.57 5.11 11.56
N TYR A 130 -1.55 5.44 10.78
CA TYR A 130 -1.67 6.49 9.77
C TYR A 130 -2.20 5.98 8.42
N THR A 131 -1.80 4.78 8.02
CA THR A 131 -2.17 4.22 6.72
C THR A 131 -3.58 3.65 6.68
N PHE A 132 -4.05 2.99 7.76
CA PHE A 132 -5.38 2.39 7.78
C PHE A 132 -6.52 3.42 7.59
N PRO A 133 -6.56 4.54 8.33
CA PRO A 133 -7.60 5.55 8.13
C PRO A 133 -7.53 6.21 6.75
N ALA A 134 -6.31 6.42 6.22
CA ALA A 134 -6.14 6.99 4.88
C ALA A 134 -6.71 6.07 3.79
N GLU A 135 -6.44 4.77 3.89
CA GLU A 135 -6.96 3.75 2.99
C GLU A 135 -8.48 3.65 3.11
N GLU A 136 -9.01 3.62 4.33
CA GLU A 136 -10.45 3.55 4.58
C GLU A 136 -11.19 4.76 4.00
N VAL A 137 -10.66 5.99 4.17
CA VAL A 137 -11.22 7.19 3.54
C VAL A 137 -11.25 7.02 2.02
N ALA A 138 -10.16 6.56 1.41
CA ALA A 138 -10.07 6.37 -0.03
C ALA A 138 -11.06 5.30 -0.53
N PHE A 139 -11.16 4.19 0.19
CA PHE A 139 -12.13 3.12 -0.07
C PHE A 139 -13.57 3.65 -0.03
N GLU A 140 -13.92 4.43 1.00
CA GLU A 140 -15.25 5.01 1.14
C GLU A 140 -15.62 5.94 -0.02
N PHE A 141 -14.66 6.73 -0.53
CA PHE A 141 -14.85 7.55 -1.74
C PHE A 141 -15.09 6.71 -3.00
N LEU A 142 -14.34 5.62 -3.17
CA LEU A 142 -14.47 4.69 -4.30
C LEU A 142 -15.72 3.81 -4.25
N ASP A 143 -16.28 3.61 -3.06
CA ASP A 143 -17.50 2.83 -2.85
C ASP A 143 -18.79 3.65 -3.07
N VAL A 144 -18.71 4.99 -3.17
CA VAL A 144 -19.87 5.85 -3.48
C VAL A 144 -20.59 5.40 -4.77
N PRO A 145 -19.92 5.21 -5.93
CA PRO A 145 -20.54 4.67 -7.13
C PRO A 145 -21.26 3.34 -6.92
N ASN A 146 -20.64 2.40 -6.21
CA ASN A 146 -21.19 1.07 -5.97
C ASN A 146 -22.47 1.16 -5.14
N SER A 147 -22.46 2.00 -4.09
CA SER A 147 -23.64 2.19 -3.27
C SER A 147 -24.81 2.78 -4.05
N ILE A 148 -24.52 3.74 -4.94
CA ILE A 148 -25.55 4.34 -5.81
C ILE A 148 -26.04 3.33 -6.85
N HIS A 149 -25.15 2.54 -7.44
CA HIS A 149 -25.49 1.53 -8.44
C HIS A 149 -26.47 0.47 -7.89
N LEU A 150 -26.32 0.11 -6.60
CA LEU A 150 -27.21 -0.83 -5.91
C LEU A 150 -28.59 -0.26 -5.54
N SER A 151 -28.84 1.03 -5.77
CA SER A 151 -30.14 1.68 -5.52
C SER A 151 -31.07 1.62 -6.74
N LYS A 152 -32.35 1.97 -6.56
CA LYS A 152 -33.34 2.04 -7.65
C LYS A 152 -33.24 3.29 -8.54
N TRP A 153 -32.04 3.84 -8.73
CA TRP A 153 -31.79 5.08 -9.49
C TRP A 153 -32.36 5.07 -10.92
N TYR A 154 -32.37 3.91 -11.57
CA TYR A 154 -32.90 3.71 -12.93
C TYR A 154 -34.43 3.85 -13.03
N LYS A 155 -35.17 3.89 -11.90
CA LYS A 155 -36.62 4.11 -11.86
C LYS A 155 -37.02 5.59 -11.75
N HIS A 156 -36.04 6.48 -11.61
CA HIS A 156 -36.26 7.92 -11.51
C HIS A 156 -36.30 8.59 -12.88
N LYS A 157 -36.78 9.84 -12.93
CA LYS A 157 -36.82 10.67 -14.16
C LYS A 157 -35.43 10.80 -14.79
N VAL A 158 -35.38 10.94 -16.11
CA VAL A 158 -34.14 11.05 -16.91
C VAL A 158 -33.20 12.15 -16.40
N GLU A 159 -33.73 13.27 -15.89
CA GLU A 159 -32.94 14.34 -15.29
C GLU A 159 -32.11 13.87 -14.09
N ILE A 160 -32.72 13.08 -13.20
CA ILE A 160 -32.09 12.55 -11.99
C ILE A 160 -31.07 11.46 -12.37
N GLN A 161 -31.42 10.61 -13.34
CA GLN A 161 -30.50 9.59 -13.86
C GLN A 161 -29.23 10.23 -14.43
N LYS A 162 -29.33 11.31 -15.21
CA LYS A 162 -28.17 12.03 -15.76
C LYS A 162 -27.29 12.62 -14.65
N LEU A 163 -27.91 13.20 -13.62
CA LEU A 163 -27.21 13.78 -12.47
C LEU A 163 -26.44 12.69 -11.70
N ILE A 164 -27.07 11.55 -11.45
CA ILE A 164 -26.47 10.40 -10.78
C ILE A 164 -25.32 9.82 -11.60
N LEU A 165 -25.51 9.66 -12.90
CA LEU A 165 -24.49 9.15 -13.80
C LEU A 165 -23.24 10.04 -13.77
N TYR A 166 -23.43 11.37 -13.74
CA TYR A 166 -22.34 12.31 -13.56
C TYR A 166 -21.58 12.10 -12.22
N VAL A 167 -22.30 11.88 -11.12
CA VAL A 167 -21.70 11.61 -9.80
C VAL A 167 -20.92 10.30 -9.78
N ILE A 168 -21.47 9.24 -10.39
CA ILE A 168 -20.81 7.95 -10.55
C ILE A 168 -19.50 8.12 -11.33
N MET A 169 -19.56 8.75 -12.50
CA MET A 169 -18.39 8.99 -13.34
C MET A 169 -17.33 9.84 -12.63
N LYS A 170 -17.74 10.87 -11.88
CA LYS A 170 -16.80 11.73 -11.15
C LYS A 170 -16.18 11.08 -9.93
N SER A 171 -16.95 10.28 -9.19
CA SER A 171 -16.44 9.57 -8.02
C SER A 171 -15.44 8.46 -8.43
N GLN A 172 -15.64 7.81 -9.58
CA GLN A 172 -14.68 6.85 -10.15
C GLN A 172 -13.35 7.50 -10.58
N GLN A 173 -13.32 8.81 -10.82
CA GLN A 173 -12.10 9.56 -11.15
C GLN A 173 -11.34 10.07 -9.92
N GLN A 174 -11.85 9.86 -8.70
CA GLN A 174 -11.19 10.31 -7.48
C GLN A 174 -9.95 9.45 -7.20
N LYS A 175 -8.80 10.11 -7.06
CA LYS A 175 -7.49 9.48 -6.89
C LYS A 175 -7.23 9.08 -5.42
N TYR A 176 -6.62 7.91 -5.22
CA TYR A 176 -6.11 7.38 -3.95
C TYR A 176 -5.26 8.38 -3.16
N PHE A 177 -4.99 8.08 -1.88
CA PHE A 177 -4.06 8.84 -1.05
C PHE A 177 -2.65 8.69 -1.64
N THR A 178 -2.22 9.68 -2.42
CA THR A 178 -0.87 9.71 -2.96
C THR A 178 0.07 10.24 -1.88
N GLY A 179 0.98 9.40 -1.38
CA GLY A 179 2.08 9.83 -0.51
C GLY A 179 2.99 10.79 -1.28
N ALA A 180 2.84 12.09 -1.01
CA ALA A 180 3.64 13.18 -1.60
C ALA A 180 3.73 13.20 -3.14
N GLY A 181 2.75 12.62 -3.86
CA GLY A 181 2.79 12.55 -5.33
C GLY A 181 3.73 11.47 -5.91
N LEU A 182 4.37 10.67 -5.06
CA LEU A 182 5.40 9.69 -5.45
C LEU A 182 4.90 8.25 -5.45
N ILE A 183 3.99 7.90 -4.52
CA ILE A 183 3.46 6.55 -4.36
C ILE A 183 1.96 6.65 -4.10
N ASP A 184 1.14 6.09 -5.00
CA ASP A 184 -0.26 5.81 -4.68
C ASP A 184 -0.22 4.68 -3.65
N ILE A 185 -0.65 4.97 -2.43
CA ILE A 185 -0.81 3.95 -1.39
C ILE A 185 -2.00 3.10 -1.88
N ASN A 186 -1.68 1.97 -2.52
CA ASN A 186 -2.67 1.03 -3.04
C ASN A 186 -2.30 -0.37 -2.56
N VAL A 187 -3.19 -0.97 -1.77
CA VAL A 187 -3.09 -2.36 -1.27
C VAL A 187 -2.99 -3.36 -2.43
N GLU A 188 -3.50 -3.03 -3.63
CA GLU A 188 -3.39 -3.91 -4.81
C GLU A 188 -1.95 -4.10 -5.30
N THR A 189 -1.06 -3.13 -5.08
CA THR A 189 0.38 -3.31 -5.37
C THR A 189 0.98 -4.38 -4.45
N PHE A 190 0.54 -4.40 -3.19
CA PHE A 190 0.97 -5.41 -2.22
C PHE A 190 0.32 -6.78 -2.51
N ASP A 191 -0.93 -6.81 -2.96
CA ASP A 191 -1.67 -8.05 -3.27
C ASP A 191 -1.16 -8.71 -4.57
N SER A 192 -0.80 -7.92 -5.59
CA SER A 192 -0.17 -8.42 -6.81
C SER A 192 1.23 -8.98 -6.56
N GLU A 193 2.05 -8.32 -5.75
CA GLU A 193 3.35 -8.85 -5.31
C GLU A 193 3.21 -10.13 -4.48
N MET A 194 2.18 -10.23 -3.64
CA MET A 194 1.90 -11.45 -2.87
C MET A 194 1.45 -12.61 -3.77
N LYS A 195 0.59 -12.36 -4.77
CA LYS A 195 0.14 -13.39 -5.73
C LYS A 195 1.32 -13.94 -6.53
N GLU A 196 2.22 -13.07 -7.00
CA GLU A 196 3.43 -13.46 -7.74
C GLU A 196 4.36 -14.34 -6.87
N LYS A 197 4.58 -13.96 -5.60
CA LYS A 197 5.36 -14.78 -4.65
C LYS A 197 4.72 -16.15 -4.40
N LYS A 198 3.40 -16.23 -4.24
CA LYS A 198 2.66 -17.49 -4.05
C LYS A 198 2.78 -18.43 -5.25
N VAL A 199 2.72 -17.90 -6.48
CA VAL A 199 2.90 -18.70 -7.71
C VAL A 199 4.31 -19.29 -7.77
N LEU A 200 5.33 -18.49 -7.43
CA LEU A 200 6.74 -18.92 -7.43
C LEU A 200 7.03 -19.97 -6.35
N GLU A 201 6.48 -19.84 -5.15
CA GLU A 201 6.58 -20.88 -4.11
C GLU A 201 5.89 -22.18 -4.52
N LYS A 202 4.75 -22.09 -5.22
CA LYS A 202 4.03 -23.26 -5.72
C LYS A 202 4.85 -24.01 -6.78
N GLN A 203 5.50 -23.29 -7.69
CA GLN A 203 6.40 -23.88 -8.69
C GLN A 203 7.62 -24.56 -8.06
N ASP A 204 8.27 -23.93 -7.06
CA ASP A 204 9.41 -24.52 -6.34
C ASP A 204 9.00 -25.81 -5.58
N LYS A 205 7.83 -25.82 -4.94
CA LYS A 205 7.29 -27.03 -4.29
C LYS A 205 7.02 -28.16 -5.28
N ILE A 206 6.49 -27.86 -6.47
CA ILE A 206 6.22 -28.87 -7.51
C ILE A 206 7.54 -29.45 -8.04
N LEU A 207 8.53 -28.59 -8.33
CA LEU A 207 9.83 -29.02 -8.82
C LEU A 207 10.53 -29.94 -7.81
N LYS A 208 10.60 -29.53 -6.53
CA LYS A 208 11.15 -30.34 -5.44
C LYS A 208 10.47 -31.71 -5.29
N ARG A 209 9.15 -31.80 -5.52
CA ARG A 209 8.40 -33.06 -5.49
C ARG A 209 8.72 -33.97 -6.67
N LYS A 210 8.85 -33.43 -7.89
CA LYS A 210 9.24 -34.21 -9.09
C LYS A 210 10.63 -34.84 -8.91
N ILE A 211 11.58 -34.04 -8.42
CA ILE A 211 12.95 -34.48 -8.13
C ILE A 211 12.97 -35.58 -7.08
N LYS A 212 12.28 -35.39 -5.95
CA LYS A 212 12.25 -36.41 -4.89
C LYS A 212 11.69 -37.74 -5.40
N LYS A 213 10.72 -37.70 -6.34
CA LYS A 213 10.20 -38.91 -6.99
C LYS A 213 11.26 -39.58 -7.87
N GLU A 214 11.95 -38.83 -8.73
CA GLU A 214 13.03 -39.35 -9.57
C GLU A 214 14.19 -39.93 -8.74
N GLU A 215 14.65 -39.23 -7.70
CA GLU A 215 15.67 -39.74 -6.78
C GLU A 215 15.26 -41.06 -6.12
N THR A 216 13.99 -41.17 -5.71
CA THR A 216 13.47 -42.40 -5.07
C THR A 216 13.38 -43.54 -6.09
N GLU A 217 13.03 -43.24 -7.33
CA GLU A 217 12.95 -44.25 -8.40
C GLU A 217 14.34 -44.77 -8.79
N ILE A 218 15.33 -43.88 -8.90
CA ILE A 218 16.72 -44.26 -9.18
C ILE A 218 17.32 -45.04 -7.99
N LYS A 219 17.05 -44.62 -6.74
CA LYS A 219 17.47 -45.39 -5.55
C LYS A 219 16.85 -46.79 -5.50
N LYS A 220 15.60 -46.95 -5.94
CA LYS A 220 14.94 -48.27 -6.05
C LYS A 220 15.57 -49.15 -7.14
N LYS A 221 16.02 -48.58 -8.26
CA LYS A 221 16.73 -49.30 -9.34
C LYS A 221 18.14 -49.73 -8.89
N LEU A 222 18.85 -48.86 -8.18
CA LEU A 222 20.15 -49.13 -7.53
C LEU A 222 20.15 -50.26 -6.50
N LEU A 223 19.01 -50.49 -5.84
CA LEU A 223 18.85 -51.60 -4.88
C LEU A 223 18.62 -52.95 -5.57
N LYS A 224 18.30 -52.96 -6.88
CA LYS A 224 18.02 -54.18 -7.66
C LYS A 224 19.19 -54.65 -8.53
N GLU A 225 20.23 -53.83 -8.72
CA GLU A 225 21.40 -54.16 -9.56
C GLU A 225 22.67 -54.40 -8.71
N GLU A 226 23.46 -55.42 -9.02
CA GLU A 226 24.79 -55.68 -8.43
C GLU A 226 25.89 -55.60 -9.49
N GLY A 227 27.08 -55.07 -9.11
CA GLY A 227 28.24 -54.92 -10.01
C GLY A 227 28.42 -53.51 -10.62
N GLU A 228 29.20 -53.42 -11.71
CA GLU A 228 29.65 -52.17 -12.37
C GLU A 228 28.52 -51.15 -12.68
N ASN A 229 27.29 -51.64 -12.88
CA ASN A 229 26.09 -50.82 -13.05
C ASN A 229 25.79 -49.87 -11.86
N LYS A 230 26.12 -50.24 -10.60
CA LYS A 230 25.94 -49.36 -9.43
C LYS A 230 26.77 -48.08 -9.51
N LYS A 231 27.97 -48.14 -10.11
CA LYS A 231 28.83 -46.97 -10.30
C LYS A 231 28.25 -46.04 -11.37
N GLN A 232 27.69 -46.64 -12.43
CA GLN A 232 27.03 -45.92 -13.52
C GLN A 232 25.72 -45.25 -13.07
N GLU A 233 24.90 -45.90 -12.24
CA GLU A 233 23.69 -45.29 -11.69
C GLU A 233 23.98 -44.20 -10.63
N LYS A 234 25.03 -44.35 -9.80
CA LYS A 234 25.50 -43.26 -8.93
C LYS A 234 25.96 -42.03 -9.73
N ALA A 235 26.56 -42.24 -10.90
CA ALA A 235 26.90 -41.16 -11.82
C ALA A 235 25.65 -40.48 -12.42
N LYS A 236 24.59 -41.26 -12.74
CA LYS A 236 23.29 -40.72 -13.17
C LYS A 236 22.64 -39.85 -12.09
N ILE A 237 22.68 -40.25 -10.81
CA ILE A 237 22.19 -39.42 -9.69
C ILE A 237 22.94 -38.10 -9.61
N LYS A 238 24.27 -38.13 -9.65
CA LYS A 238 25.09 -36.91 -9.62
C LYS A 238 24.80 -36.00 -10.82
N GLN A 239 24.55 -36.54 -12.00
CA GLN A 239 24.15 -35.75 -13.18
C GLN A 239 22.78 -35.08 -12.99
N VAL A 240 21.81 -35.76 -12.38
CA VAL A 240 20.49 -35.18 -12.06
C VAL A 240 20.62 -34.06 -11.01
N GLU A 241 21.43 -34.25 -9.97
CA GLU A 241 21.70 -33.22 -8.96
C GLU A 241 22.39 -31.97 -9.55
N ILE A 242 23.31 -32.16 -10.50
CA ILE A 242 23.99 -31.06 -11.19
C ILE A 242 23.00 -30.30 -12.09
N LYS A 243 22.19 -31.00 -12.89
CA LYS A 243 21.13 -30.38 -13.72
C LYS A 243 20.16 -29.56 -12.87
N LEU A 244 19.82 -30.07 -11.69
CA LEU A 244 18.94 -29.40 -10.73
C LEU A 244 19.57 -28.15 -10.11
N LYS A 245 20.86 -28.18 -9.80
CA LYS A 245 21.59 -26.97 -9.36
C LYS A 245 21.61 -25.93 -10.48
N GLN A 246 21.81 -26.34 -11.73
CA GLN A 246 21.78 -25.45 -12.88
C GLN A 246 20.40 -24.83 -13.12
N GLU A 247 19.32 -25.61 -13.08
CA GLU A 247 17.95 -25.08 -13.21
C GLU A 247 17.59 -24.11 -12.09
N LYS A 248 18.01 -24.37 -10.84
CA LYS A 248 17.80 -23.43 -9.72
C LYS A 248 18.54 -22.11 -9.91
N ILE A 249 19.75 -22.17 -10.47
CA ILE A 249 20.54 -20.98 -10.78
C ILE A 249 19.86 -20.21 -11.91
N ALA A 250 19.46 -20.86 -13.00
CA ALA A 250 18.75 -20.24 -14.13
C ALA A 250 17.45 -19.56 -13.69
N LEU A 251 16.67 -20.21 -12.81
CA LEU A 251 15.42 -19.65 -12.29
C LEU A 251 15.66 -18.47 -11.33
N LYS A 252 16.82 -18.43 -10.66
CA LYS A 252 17.25 -17.28 -9.86
C LYS A 252 17.71 -16.12 -10.74
N GLU A 253 18.44 -16.39 -11.81
CA GLU A 253 18.87 -15.40 -12.80
C GLU A 253 17.67 -14.80 -13.54
N GLU A 254 16.69 -15.63 -13.95
CA GLU A 254 15.45 -15.14 -14.59
C GLU A 254 14.67 -14.20 -13.65
N ARG A 255 14.67 -14.49 -12.34
CA ARG A 255 14.08 -13.59 -11.32
C ARG A 255 14.83 -12.27 -11.22
N GLU A 256 16.16 -12.29 -11.26
CA GLU A 256 16.94 -11.05 -11.20
C GLU A 256 16.78 -10.23 -12.49
N ASN A 257 16.75 -10.87 -13.66
CA ASN A 257 16.48 -10.20 -14.93
C ASN A 257 15.09 -9.56 -14.96
N LYS A 258 14.03 -10.27 -14.54
CA LYS A 258 12.68 -9.69 -14.45
C LYS A 258 12.60 -8.53 -13.44
N LYS A 259 13.34 -8.60 -12.33
CA LYS A 259 13.45 -7.49 -11.38
C LYS A 259 14.15 -6.27 -12.00
N GLN A 260 15.24 -6.49 -12.73
CA GLN A 260 15.95 -5.42 -13.43
C GLN A 260 15.11 -4.79 -14.54
N GLU A 261 14.36 -5.60 -15.30
CA GLU A 261 13.45 -5.13 -16.35
C GLU A 261 12.30 -4.30 -15.76
N LYS A 262 11.66 -4.78 -14.69
CA LYS A 262 10.65 -3.99 -13.95
C LYS A 262 11.24 -2.69 -13.41
N ALA A 263 12.49 -2.69 -12.93
CA ALA A 263 13.16 -1.47 -12.47
C ALA A 263 13.43 -0.48 -13.63
N LYS A 264 13.81 -0.97 -14.82
CA LYS A 264 13.99 -0.15 -16.03
C LYS A 264 12.67 0.48 -16.49
N ILE A 265 11.59 -0.31 -16.57
CA ILE A 265 10.26 0.20 -16.92
C ILE A 265 9.82 1.29 -15.93
N LYS A 266 10.02 1.05 -14.63
CA LYS A 266 9.70 2.05 -13.60
C LYS A 266 10.54 3.33 -13.73
N GLN A 267 11.82 3.21 -14.11
CA GLN A 267 12.67 4.36 -14.40
C GLN A 267 12.22 5.13 -15.65
N GLU A 268 11.80 4.45 -16.71
CA GLU A 268 11.25 5.07 -17.91
C GLU A 268 9.93 5.79 -17.63
N GLU A 269 9.02 5.18 -16.85
CA GLU A 269 7.78 5.85 -16.42
C GLU A 269 8.06 7.11 -15.60
N ILE A 270 9.06 7.09 -14.72
CA ILE A 270 9.49 8.26 -13.96
C ILE A 270 10.03 9.34 -14.89
N LYS A 271 10.89 8.99 -15.86
CA LYS A 271 11.40 9.94 -16.87
C LYS A 271 10.25 10.57 -17.67
N LEU A 272 9.30 9.75 -18.14
CA LEU A 272 8.16 10.21 -18.93
C LEU A 272 7.24 11.14 -18.13
N LYS A 273 7.06 10.85 -16.83
CA LYS A 273 6.37 11.75 -15.89
C LYS A 273 7.14 13.06 -15.70
N GLN A 274 8.46 13.02 -15.55
CA GLN A 274 9.30 14.23 -15.43
C GLN A 274 9.25 15.10 -16.69
N GLU A 275 9.30 14.51 -17.88
CA GLU A 275 9.17 15.25 -19.15
C GLU A 275 7.79 15.87 -19.33
N LYS A 276 6.73 15.17 -18.89
CA LYS A 276 5.37 15.69 -18.93
C LYS A 276 5.21 16.89 -17.99
N ILE A 277 5.77 16.79 -16.78
CA ILE A 277 5.82 17.91 -15.82
C ILE A 277 6.62 19.09 -16.41
N ALA A 278 7.78 18.85 -17.02
CA ALA A 278 8.58 19.90 -17.65
C ALA A 278 7.84 20.61 -18.80
N ARG A 279 7.12 19.86 -19.64
CA ARG A 279 6.26 20.42 -20.70
C ARG A 279 5.10 21.25 -20.14
N ASP A 280 4.47 20.78 -19.06
CA ASP A 280 3.37 21.51 -18.42
C ASP A 280 3.86 22.80 -17.71
N VAL A 281 5.09 22.81 -17.21
CA VAL A 281 5.75 24.02 -16.67
C VAL A 281 6.07 25.03 -17.77
N LEU A 282 6.54 24.58 -18.93
CA LEU A 282 6.84 25.44 -20.09
C LEU A 282 5.58 26.00 -20.78
N LYS A 283 4.43 25.33 -20.67
CA LYS A 283 3.15 25.80 -21.22
C LYS A 283 2.41 26.82 -20.35
N LYS A 284 2.91 27.17 -19.15
CA LYS A 284 2.32 28.27 -18.36
C LYS A 284 2.53 29.60 -19.11
N PRO A 285 1.46 30.35 -19.45
CA PRO A 285 1.63 31.65 -20.07
C PRO A 285 2.33 32.59 -19.09
N LYS A 286 3.29 33.38 -19.60
CA LYS A 286 3.89 34.51 -18.89
C LYS A 286 2.77 35.51 -18.53
N LEU A 287 2.14 35.34 -17.38
CA LEU A 287 1.24 36.35 -16.81
C LEU A 287 2.11 37.53 -16.36
N ASN A 288 2.18 38.51 -17.25
CA ASN A 288 2.12 39.94 -16.98
C ASN A 288 2.98 40.47 -15.81
N LYS A 289 4.23 40.82 -16.14
CA LYS A 289 4.91 41.93 -15.46
C LYS A 289 4.30 43.23 -15.98
N LYS A 290 3.25 43.70 -15.32
CA LYS A 290 2.81 45.11 -15.33
C LYS A 290 2.56 45.53 -13.88
N LYS A 291 3.59 46.09 -13.27
CA LYS A 291 3.58 47.24 -12.37
C LYS A 291 5.01 47.72 -12.23
#